data_AF-A0A2N0NN34-F1
#
_entry.id   AF-A0A2N0NN34-F1
#
_cell.length_a   1.000
_cell.length_b   1.000
_cell.length_c   1.000
_cell.angle_alpha   90.00
_cell.angle_beta   90.00
_cell.angle_gamma   90.00
#
_symmetry.space_group_name_H-M   'P 1'
#
loop_
_entity.id
_entity.type
_entity.pdbx_description
1 polymer ?
#
loop_
_entity_poly.entity_id
_entity_poly.type
_entity_poly.pdbx_seq_one_letter_code
_entity_poly.pdbx_strand_id
1 'polypeptide(L)'
;MNLEKFYPIFLHQPQVAVKRIHKLFHYLLSHNYEDCTPLNLSSTLGTYHHLDTITRIDFVWSCPLLRHYMLTSTIFDAYDIHISDHNPIITYFDASLLSDAIKSARARQLGRNTQRVFKYDSISTEQWTAFANDLDTLCPIDPLVFDAWPLNQKCEYLHSRIIKVTKSNLPSVTVGNTYTPKKPTQVKK
;
A
#
# COMPACT_ATOMS: atom_id res chain seq x y z
N MET A 1 -16.30 22.16 -0.75
CA MET A 1 -16.68 20.86 -0.16
C MET A 1 -17.69 21.14 0.94
N ASN A 2 -18.95 20.73 0.80
CA ASN A 2 -19.98 21.04 1.79
C ASN A 2 -19.83 20.10 3.02
N LEU A 3 -19.08 20.56 4.03
CA LEU A 3 -18.83 19.84 5.27
C LEU A 3 -20.11 19.55 6.07
N GLU A 4 -21.21 20.28 5.80
CA GLU A 4 -22.52 20.10 6.44
C GLU A 4 -23.09 18.70 6.21
N LYS A 5 -22.77 18.07 5.08
CA LYS A 5 -23.26 16.74 4.72
C LYS A 5 -22.50 15.61 5.44
N PHE A 6 -21.23 15.84 5.82
CA PHE A 6 -20.34 14.77 6.29
C PHE A 6 -20.27 14.63 7.81
N TYR A 7 -20.67 15.69 8.52
CA TYR A 7 -20.56 15.76 9.97
C TYR A 7 -21.79 16.49 10.55
N PRO A 8 -22.86 15.77 10.93
CA PRO A 8 -24.10 16.38 11.44
C PRO A 8 -23.91 17.20 12.73
N ILE A 9 -22.82 16.97 13.46
CA ILE A 9 -22.42 17.72 14.67
C ILE A 9 -22.20 19.22 14.37
N PHE A 10 -22.01 19.60 13.10
CA PHE A 10 -21.78 20.99 12.68
C PHE A 10 -23.07 21.84 12.61
N LEU A 11 -24.26 21.22 12.57
CA LEU A 11 -25.53 21.93 12.37
C LEU A 11 -25.99 22.74 13.58
N HIS A 12 -25.69 22.29 14.80
CA HIS A 12 -26.21 22.96 16.00
C HIS A 12 -25.28 24.06 16.54
N GLN A 13 -23.97 24.02 16.27
CA GLN A 13 -23.00 25.03 16.74
C GLN A 13 -21.77 25.14 15.80
N PRO A 14 -21.86 25.91 14.69
CA PRO A 14 -20.79 26.03 13.69
C PRO A 14 -19.45 26.50 14.28
N GLN A 15 -19.50 27.41 15.26
CA GLN A 15 -18.33 27.97 15.96
C GLN A 15 -17.63 26.96 16.90
N VAL A 16 -18.34 25.92 17.35
CA VAL A 16 -17.81 24.88 18.25
C VAL A 16 -17.25 23.70 17.45
N ALA A 17 -17.83 23.40 16.29
CA ALA A 17 -17.39 22.31 15.43
C ALA A 17 -16.05 22.60 14.73
N VAL A 18 -15.79 23.86 14.33
CA VAL A 18 -14.46 24.30 13.83
C VAL A 18 -13.37 24.16 14.91
N LYS A 19 -13.71 24.26 16.19
CA LYS A 19 -12.78 24.08 17.33
C LYS A 19 -12.52 22.61 17.70
N ARG A 20 -13.26 21.64 17.16
CA ARG A 20 -13.24 20.22 17.59
C ARG A 20 -12.92 19.21 16.49
N ILE A 21 -12.57 19.65 15.27
CA ILE A 21 -11.98 18.72 14.29
C ILE A 21 -10.64 18.25 14.85
N HIS A 22 -10.50 16.94 15.04
CA HIS A 22 -9.24 16.34 15.49
C HIS A 22 -8.12 16.76 14.53
N LYS A 23 -6.94 17.11 15.05
CA LYS A 23 -5.81 17.62 14.25
C LYS A 23 -5.47 16.71 13.05
N LEU A 24 -5.68 15.40 13.20
CA LEU A 24 -5.52 14.42 12.12
C LEU A 24 -6.49 14.67 10.94
N PHE A 25 -7.79 14.86 11.20
CA PHE A 25 -8.76 15.11 10.13
C PHE A 25 -8.49 16.46 9.45
N HIS A 26 -8.07 17.46 10.22
CA HIS A 26 -7.64 18.73 9.63
C HIS A 26 -6.43 18.53 8.69
N TYR A 27 -5.41 17.78 9.12
CA TYR A 27 -4.25 17.46 8.29
C TYR A 27 -4.66 16.72 7.01
N LEU A 28 -5.53 15.71 7.11
CA LEU A 28 -5.99 14.95 5.95
C LEU A 28 -6.71 15.86 4.95
N LEU A 29 -7.69 16.64 5.42
CA LEU A 29 -8.43 17.59 4.58
C LEU A 29 -7.52 18.65 3.95
N SER A 30 -6.54 19.18 4.70
CA SER A 30 -5.61 20.19 4.19
C SER A 30 -4.63 19.65 3.13
N HIS A 31 -4.45 18.33 3.08
CA HIS A 31 -3.63 17.65 2.07
C HIS A 31 -4.49 16.98 1.00
N ASN A 32 -5.74 17.45 0.84
CA ASN A 32 -6.71 16.99 -0.15
C ASN A 32 -7.13 15.51 -0.01
N TYR A 33 -6.93 14.88 1.15
CA TYR A 33 -7.55 13.57 1.38
C TYR A 33 -9.06 13.73 1.53
N GLU A 34 -9.79 12.77 0.98
CA GLU A 34 -11.25 12.72 1.02
C GLU A 34 -11.72 11.63 1.99
N ASP A 35 -12.69 11.98 2.85
CA ASP A 35 -13.45 11.00 3.63
C ASP A 35 -14.38 10.23 2.69
N CYS A 36 -14.04 8.97 2.49
CA CYS A 36 -14.71 8.04 1.59
C CYS A 36 -15.72 7.15 2.32
N THR A 37 -15.84 7.28 3.64
CA THR A 37 -16.80 6.50 4.40
C THR A 37 -18.21 6.82 3.93
N PRO A 38 -19.09 5.82 3.74
CA PRO A 38 -20.44 6.05 3.28
C PRO A 38 -21.18 6.96 4.26
N LEU A 39 -21.79 8.01 3.73
CA LEU A 39 -22.69 8.84 4.52
C LEU A 39 -23.99 8.09 4.70
N ASN A 40 -24.26 7.69 5.93
CA ASN A 40 -25.52 7.05 6.23
C ASN A 40 -26.63 8.09 6.40
N LEU A 41 -27.70 7.91 5.65
CA LEU A 41 -28.96 8.64 5.86
C LEU A 41 -29.91 7.89 6.81
N SER A 42 -29.64 6.61 7.08
CA SER A 42 -30.37 5.82 8.07
C SER A 42 -29.85 6.10 9.47
N SER A 43 -30.76 6.31 10.41
CA SER A 43 -30.44 6.45 11.83
C SER A 43 -30.00 5.14 12.50
N THR A 44 -30.15 4.00 11.82
CA THR A 44 -29.92 2.66 12.39
C THR A 44 -28.59 2.02 11.97
N LEU A 45 -27.85 2.61 11.05
CA LEU A 45 -26.64 1.99 10.49
C LEU A 45 -25.44 2.92 10.73
N GLY A 46 -24.53 2.47 11.59
CA GLY A 46 -23.25 3.14 11.89
C GLY A 46 -22.10 2.16 11.81
N THR A 47 -20.89 2.62 12.11
CA THR A 47 -19.70 1.76 12.15
C THR A 47 -19.45 1.19 13.54
N TYR A 48 -20.06 1.79 14.57
CA TYR A 48 -19.95 1.36 15.94
C TYR A 48 -21.30 1.45 16.65
N HIS A 49 -21.61 0.42 17.42
CA HIS A 49 -22.81 0.31 18.23
C HIS A 49 -22.43 0.08 19.69
N HIS A 50 -22.96 0.90 20.59
CA HIS A 50 -22.87 0.65 22.01
C HIS A 50 -24.18 1.03 22.68
N LEU A 51 -24.85 0.03 23.26
CA LEU A 51 -26.21 0.18 23.79
C LEU A 51 -27.12 0.76 22.68
N ASP A 52 -27.86 1.83 22.98
CA ASP A 52 -28.74 2.52 22.02
C ASP A 52 -28.01 3.60 21.20
N THR A 53 -26.68 3.66 21.28
CA THR A 53 -25.87 4.70 20.61
C THR A 53 -25.15 4.14 19.40
N ILE A 54 -25.46 4.73 18.24
CA ILE A 54 -24.88 4.39 16.95
C ILE A 54 -23.97 5.54 16.52
N THR A 55 -22.70 5.25 16.24
CA THR A 55 -21.72 6.27 15.85
C THR A 55 -20.87 5.83 14.67
N ARG A 56 -20.20 6.82 14.06
CA ARG A 56 -19.24 6.64 12.98
C ARG A 56 -17.86 6.99 13.51
N ILE A 57 -17.13 5.99 13.99
CA ILE A 57 -15.77 6.15 14.52
C ILE A 57 -14.71 5.45 13.67
N ASP A 58 -15.14 4.65 12.70
CA ASP A 58 -14.28 4.02 11.70
C ASP A 58 -14.36 4.81 10.39
N PHE A 59 -13.20 5.04 9.77
CA PHE A 59 -13.08 5.94 8.62
C PHE A 59 -12.25 5.32 7.50
N VAL A 60 -12.65 5.59 6.26
CA VAL A 60 -11.85 5.31 5.06
C VAL A 60 -11.44 6.66 4.48
N TRP A 61 -10.16 7.00 4.56
CA TRP A 61 -9.61 8.21 3.95
C TRP A 61 -8.81 7.84 2.70
N SER A 62 -9.01 8.56 1.61
CA SER A 62 -8.30 8.32 0.35
C SER A 62 -7.65 9.60 -0.15
N CYS A 63 -6.43 9.49 -0.68
CA CYS A 63 -5.81 10.61 -1.38
C CYS A 63 -6.52 10.82 -2.74
N PRO A 64 -6.42 12.02 -3.35
CA PRO A 64 -7.12 12.32 -4.61
C PRO A 64 -6.85 11.29 -5.71
N LEU A 65 -5.59 10.84 -5.81
CA LEU A 65 -5.18 9.86 -6.81
C LEU A 65 -5.91 8.53 -6.65
N LEU A 66 -6.02 8.01 -5.43
CA LEU A 66 -6.66 6.72 -5.19
C LEU A 66 -8.18 6.83 -5.21
N ARG A 67 -8.73 7.99 -4.82
CA ARG A 67 -10.16 8.30 -4.82
C ARG A 67 -10.80 8.16 -6.19
N HIS A 68 -10.09 8.54 -7.26
CA HIS A 68 -10.58 8.41 -8.64
C HIS A 68 -10.90 6.97 -9.04
N TYR A 69 -10.30 5.98 -8.38
CA TYR A 69 -10.52 4.57 -8.64
C TYR A 69 -11.53 3.93 -7.70
N MET A 70 -12.00 4.66 -6.69
CA MET A 70 -12.96 4.11 -5.75
C MET A 70 -14.33 3.99 -6.43
N LEU A 71 -14.80 2.75 -6.59
CA LEU A 71 -16.09 2.44 -7.22
C LEU A 71 -17.24 2.71 -6.26
N THR A 72 -17.15 2.17 -5.06
CA THR A 72 -18.15 2.35 -4.00
C THR A 72 -17.56 2.02 -2.64
N SER A 73 -18.21 2.52 -1.59
CA SER A 73 -17.95 2.13 -0.21
C SER A 73 -19.30 1.87 0.45
N THR A 74 -19.38 0.88 1.33
CA THR A 74 -20.62 0.49 2.04
C THR A 74 -20.29 0.03 3.45
N ILE A 75 -21.13 0.41 4.42
CA ILE A 75 -21.09 -0.18 5.76
C ILE A 75 -21.86 -1.50 5.68
N PHE A 76 -21.21 -2.60 6.03
CA PHE A 76 -21.87 -3.90 6.12
C PHE A 76 -22.46 -4.05 7.51
N ASP A 77 -23.76 -4.29 7.59
CA ASP A 77 -24.45 -4.44 8.86
C ASP A 77 -24.17 -5.82 9.44
N ALA A 78 -23.23 -5.86 10.38
CA ALA A 78 -22.83 -7.05 11.11
C ALA A 78 -23.48 -7.13 12.49
N TYR A 79 -24.34 -6.16 12.85
CA TYR A 79 -24.95 -6.07 14.18
C TYR A 79 -25.70 -7.36 14.54
N ASP A 80 -26.47 -7.90 13.61
CA ASP A 80 -27.24 -9.13 13.78
C ASP A 80 -26.38 -10.40 13.87
N ILE A 81 -25.11 -10.32 13.47
CA ILE A 81 -24.17 -11.44 13.50
C ILE A 81 -23.45 -11.50 14.86
N HIS A 82 -23.56 -10.46 15.70
CA HIS A 82 -23.01 -10.36 17.05
C HIS A 82 -21.51 -10.72 17.17
N ILE A 83 -20.73 -10.51 16.10
CA ILE A 83 -19.29 -10.82 16.07
C ILE A 83 -18.48 -9.69 16.72
N SER A 84 -18.94 -8.44 16.59
CA SER A 84 -18.30 -7.24 17.13
C SER A 84 -19.34 -6.14 17.31
N ASP A 85 -19.05 -5.20 18.20
CA ASP A 85 -19.70 -3.89 18.31
C ASP A 85 -19.38 -2.94 17.14
N HIS A 86 -18.51 -3.35 16.21
CA HIS A 86 -18.19 -2.61 14.99
C HIS A 86 -18.79 -3.26 13.73
N ASN A 87 -19.39 -2.43 12.89
CA ASN A 87 -19.81 -2.77 11.55
C ASN A 87 -18.66 -2.47 10.56
N PRO A 88 -18.20 -3.45 9.75
CA PRO A 88 -17.10 -3.24 8.85
C PRO A 88 -17.46 -2.31 7.69
N ILE A 89 -16.51 -1.49 7.26
CA ILE A 89 -16.61 -0.67 6.05
C ILE A 89 -15.92 -1.41 4.91
N ILE A 90 -16.68 -1.71 3.85
CA ILE A 90 -16.17 -2.38 2.66
C ILE A 90 -16.04 -1.33 1.56
N THR A 91 -14.84 -1.19 1.00
CA THR A 91 -14.57 -0.24 -0.10
C THR A 91 -14.01 -0.98 -1.31
N TYR A 92 -14.61 -0.74 -2.47
CA TYR A 92 -14.22 -1.35 -3.74
C TYR A 92 -13.46 -0.35 -4.60
N PHE A 93 -12.36 -0.80 -5.19
CA PHE A 93 -11.54 -0.03 -6.12
C PHE A 93 -11.50 -0.71 -7.49
N ASP A 94 -11.45 0.10 -8.55
CA ASP A 94 -11.10 -0.36 -9.89
C ASP A 94 -9.59 -0.67 -9.93
N ALA A 95 -9.27 -1.94 -10.09
CA ALA A 95 -7.90 -2.44 -10.14
C ALA A 95 -7.22 -2.18 -11.51
N SER A 96 -7.94 -1.64 -12.50
CA SER A 96 -7.41 -1.40 -13.85
C SER A 96 -6.10 -0.60 -13.82
N LEU A 97 -5.95 0.39 -12.92
CA LEU A 97 -4.74 1.22 -12.84
C LEU A 97 -3.62 0.72 -11.91
N LEU A 98 -3.88 -0.24 -11.01
CA LEU A 98 -2.80 -1.02 -10.38
C LEU A 98 -2.00 -1.77 -11.47
N SER A 99 -2.68 -2.21 -12.53
CA SER A 99 -2.04 -2.77 -13.71
C SER A 99 -1.34 -1.72 -14.60
N ASP A 100 -1.76 -0.46 -14.54
CA ASP A 100 -1.22 0.63 -15.36
C ASP A 100 0.03 1.27 -14.75
N ALA A 101 0.14 1.33 -13.43
CA ALA A 101 1.42 1.60 -12.78
C ALA A 101 2.46 0.53 -13.16
N ILE A 102 2.02 -0.74 -13.26
CA ILE A 102 2.82 -1.83 -13.81
C ILE A 102 3.08 -1.62 -15.32
N LYS A 103 2.20 -0.98 -16.11
CA LYS A 103 2.40 -0.76 -17.55
C LYS A 103 3.71 -0.04 -17.87
N SER A 104 4.22 0.89 -17.06
CA SER A 104 5.50 1.55 -17.36
C SER A 104 6.70 0.60 -17.18
N ALA A 105 6.74 -0.14 -16.08
CA ALA A 105 7.75 -1.17 -15.82
C ALA A 105 7.64 -2.32 -16.84
N ARG A 106 6.42 -2.75 -17.13
CA ARG A 106 6.09 -3.79 -18.11
C ARG A 106 6.37 -3.33 -19.54
N ALA A 107 6.09 -2.09 -19.92
CA ALA A 107 6.43 -1.55 -21.24
C ALA A 107 7.96 -1.48 -21.42
N ARG A 108 8.69 -1.06 -20.38
CA ARG A 108 10.16 -1.11 -20.36
C ARG A 108 10.70 -2.54 -20.48
N GLN A 109 10.03 -3.54 -19.89
CA GLN A 109 10.38 -4.96 -20.07
C GLN A 109 10.02 -5.48 -21.46
N LEU A 110 8.83 -5.16 -21.98
CA LEU A 110 8.35 -5.58 -23.29
C LEU A 110 9.23 -5.02 -24.41
N GLY A 111 9.65 -3.75 -24.32
CA GLY A 111 10.54 -3.11 -25.30
C GLY A 111 11.95 -3.71 -25.36
N ARG A 112 12.39 -4.45 -24.35
CA ARG A 112 13.72 -5.10 -24.35
C ARG A 112 13.73 -6.46 -25.06
N ASN A 113 12.55 -7.03 -25.36
CA ASN A 113 12.33 -8.39 -25.90
C ASN A 113 13.05 -9.54 -25.15
N THR A 114 13.75 -9.21 -24.06
CA THR A 114 14.64 -10.08 -23.31
C THR A 114 14.63 -9.65 -21.85
N GLN A 115 14.84 -10.63 -20.98
CA GLN A 115 14.99 -10.45 -19.54
C GLN A 115 16.24 -11.19 -19.04
N ARG A 116 16.86 -10.68 -17.98
CA ARG A 116 17.98 -11.35 -17.32
C ARG A 116 17.43 -12.19 -16.16
N VAL A 117 17.69 -13.49 -16.19
CA VAL A 117 17.30 -14.44 -15.14
C VAL A 117 18.55 -14.88 -14.40
N PHE A 118 18.56 -14.73 -13.07
CA PHE A 118 19.65 -15.21 -12.21
C PHE A 118 19.44 -16.69 -11.90
N LYS A 119 20.51 -17.48 -11.96
CA LYS A 119 20.47 -18.92 -11.72
C LYS A 119 20.88 -19.22 -10.28
N TYR A 120 19.94 -19.07 -9.35
CA TYR A 120 20.20 -19.25 -7.92
C TYR A 120 20.65 -20.68 -7.56
N ASP A 121 20.12 -21.69 -8.24
CA ASP A 121 20.43 -23.10 -7.99
C ASP A 121 21.87 -23.50 -8.35
N SER A 122 22.59 -22.66 -9.10
CA SER A 122 23.97 -22.92 -9.54
C SER A 122 25.00 -22.03 -8.87
N ILE A 123 24.62 -21.28 -7.82
CA ILE A 123 25.54 -20.36 -7.14
C ILE A 123 26.41 -21.15 -6.17
N SER A 124 27.74 -21.01 -6.30
CA SER A 124 28.68 -21.60 -5.34
C SER A 124 28.74 -20.81 -4.04
N THR A 125 29.21 -21.44 -2.95
CA THR A 125 29.45 -20.74 -1.68
C THR A 125 30.39 -19.56 -1.85
N GLU A 126 31.41 -19.67 -2.70
CA GLU A 126 32.36 -18.58 -3.00
C GLU A 126 31.68 -17.38 -3.65
N GLN A 127 30.74 -17.62 -4.59
CA GLN A 127 29.97 -16.56 -5.23
C GLN A 127 29.00 -15.88 -4.25
N TRP A 128 28.42 -16.64 -3.31
CA TRP A 128 27.60 -16.08 -2.24
C TRP A 128 28.42 -15.21 -1.28
N THR A 129 29.61 -15.67 -0.90
CA THR A 129 30.53 -14.89 -0.06
C THR A 129 30.99 -13.61 -0.77
N ALA A 130 31.35 -13.70 -2.05
CA ALA A 130 31.71 -12.54 -2.86
C ALA A 130 30.53 -11.54 -2.98
N PHE A 131 29.31 -12.05 -3.19
CA PHE A 131 28.11 -11.23 -3.19
C PHE A 131 27.91 -10.49 -1.86
N ALA A 132 28.04 -11.18 -0.73
CA ALA A 132 27.88 -10.56 0.59
C ALA A 132 28.93 -9.47 0.86
N ASN A 133 30.21 -9.78 0.63
CA ASN A 133 31.31 -8.85 0.85
C ASN A 133 31.19 -7.58 -0.02
N ASP A 134 30.82 -7.73 -1.29
CA ASP A 134 30.63 -6.59 -2.19
C ASP A 134 29.38 -5.76 -1.83
N LEU A 135 28.33 -6.41 -1.31
CA LEU A 135 27.13 -5.72 -0.85
C LEU A 135 27.42 -4.88 0.41
N ASP A 136 28.14 -5.44 1.37
CA ASP A 136 28.57 -4.72 2.57
C ASP A 136 29.43 -3.52 2.21
N THR A 137 30.37 -3.70 1.27
CA THR A 137 31.23 -2.63 0.75
C THR A 137 30.42 -1.50 0.08
N LEU A 138 29.32 -1.82 -0.61
CA LEU A 138 28.45 -0.85 -1.26
C LEU A 138 27.40 -0.21 -0.33
N CYS A 139 27.32 -0.66 0.91
CA CYS A 139 26.39 -0.18 1.92
C CYS A 139 27.12 0.45 3.14
N PRO A 140 28.01 1.45 2.97
CA PRO A 140 28.80 2.02 4.08
C PRO A 140 28.00 2.98 4.97
N ILE A 141 26.67 2.98 4.86
CA ILE A 141 25.84 3.96 5.53
C ILE A 141 25.70 3.63 7.01
N ASP A 142 25.81 4.66 7.85
CA ASP A 142 25.60 4.51 9.29
C ASP A 142 24.16 4.04 9.57
N PRO A 143 23.95 3.02 10.43
CA PRO A 143 22.62 2.50 10.73
C PRO A 143 21.64 3.54 11.28
N LEU A 144 22.09 4.50 12.10
CA LEU A 144 21.21 5.52 12.66
C LEU A 144 20.76 6.51 11.58
N VAL A 145 21.67 6.87 10.67
CA VAL A 145 21.33 7.69 9.50
C VAL A 145 20.35 6.96 8.58
N PHE A 146 20.61 5.68 8.31
CA PHE A 146 19.72 4.85 7.50
C PHE A 146 18.34 4.73 8.13
N ASP A 147 18.26 4.50 9.45
CA ASP A 147 16.99 4.34 10.16
C ASP A 147 16.12 5.59 10.16
N ALA A 148 16.73 6.77 10.12
CA ALA A 148 16.02 8.04 10.01
C ALA A 148 15.39 8.29 8.62
N TRP A 149 15.73 7.50 7.59
CA TRP A 149 15.21 7.72 6.25
C TRP A 149 13.73 7.30 6.10
N PRO A 150 12.96 8.01 5.25
CA PRO A 150 11.67 7.56 4.76
C PRO A 150 11.76 6.16 4.11
N LEU A 151 10.70 5.35 4.27
CA LEU A 151 10.68 3.96 3.81
C LEU A 151 10.99 3.81 2.32
N ASN A 152 10.45 4.69 1.47
CA ASN A 152 10.73 4.69 0.04
C ASN A 152 12.21 4.91 -0.27
N GLN A 153 12.90 5.79 0.47
CA GLN A 153 14.33 6.02 0.28
C GLN A 153 15.16 4.81 0.73
N LYS A 154 14.78 4.18 1.86
CA LYS A 154 15.39 2.91 2.31
C LYS A 154 15.28 1.83 1.24
N CYS A 155 14.07 1.64 0.69
CA CYS A 155 13.81 0.65 -0.35
C CYS A 155 14.63 0.91 -1.63
N GLU A 156 14.61 2.13 -2.16
CA GLU A 156 15.38 2.48 -3.37
C GLU A 156 16.89 2.33 -3.16
N TYR A 157 17.39 2.74 -2.00
CA TYR A 157 18.80 2.56 -1.64
C TYR A 157 19.18 1.08 -1.68
N LEU A 158 18.52 0.22 -0.88
CA LEU A 158 18.85 -1.20 -0.82
C LEU A 158 18.67 -1.87 -2.19
N HIS A 159 17.55 -1.62 -2.87
CA HIS A 159 17.25 -2.22 -4.17
C HIS A 159 18.34 -1.90 -5.21
N SER A 160 18.79 -0.65 -5.30
CA SER A 160 19.84 -0.26 -6.26
C SER A 160 21.18 -0.96 -6.01
N ARG A 161 21.59 -1.15 -4.74
CA ARG A 161 22.85 -1.84 -4.39
C ARG A 161 22.75 -3.33 -4.65
N ILE A 162 21.68 -3.98 -4.18
CA ILE A 162 21.44 -5.40 -4.40
C ILE A 162 21.49 -5.71 -5.90
N ILE A 163 20.75 -4.97 -6.73
CA ILE A 163 20.75 -5.17 -8.18
C ILE A 163 22.14 -4.96 -8.80
N LYS A 164 22.93 -4.01 -8.30
CA LYS A 164 24.30 -3.76 -8.79
C LYS A 164 25.21 -4.96 -8.51
N VAL A 165 25.24 -5.45 -7.28
CA VAL A 165 26.07 -6.59 -6.86
C VAL A 165 25.59 -7.90 -7.47
N THR A 166 24.28 -8.10 -7.53
CA THR A 166 23.70 -9.29 -8.16
C THR A 166 24.14 -9.40 -9.63
N LYS A 167 24.24 -8.28 -10.36
CA LYS A 167 24.70 -8.27 -11.75
C LYS A 167 26.19 -8.58 -11.92
N SER A 168 27.04 -8.30 -10.93
CA SER A 168 28.47 -8.59 -10.99
C SER A 168 28.82 -10.00 -10.53
N ASN A 169 28.15 -10.47 -9.47
CA ASN A 169 28.58 -11.68 -8.76
C ASN A 169 27.74 -12.92 -9.07
N LEU A 170 26.46 -12.76 -9.43
CA LEU A 170 25.59 -13.90 -9.61
C LEU A 170 25.51 -14.34 -11.07
N PRO A 171 25.57 -15.66 -11.35
CA PRO A 171 25.38 -16.20 -12.68
C PRO A 171 23.99 -15.84 -13.20
N SER A 172 23.93 -15.34 -14.43
CA SER A 172 22.68 -14.97 -15.07
C SER A 172 22.67 -15.35 -16.54
N VAL A 173 21.47 -15.52 -17.07
CA VAL A 173 21.23 -15.77 -18.50
C VAL A 173 20.22 -14.76 -19.01
N THR A 174 20.50 -14.20 -20.18
CA THR A 174 19.51 -13.40 -20.93
C THR A 174 18.60 -14.35 -21.68
N VAL A 175 17.30 -14.28 -21.41
CA VAL A 175 16.26 -15.10 -22.05
C VAL A 175 15.23 -14.22 -22.72
N GLY A 176 14.54 -14.71 -23.75
CA GLY A 176 13.43 -13.99 -24.37
C GLY A 176 12.22 -13.85 -23.43
N ASN A 177 11.33 -12.92 -23.72
CA ASN A 177 10.10 -12.71 -22.93
C ASN A 177 9.13 -13.90 -22.96
N THR A 178 9.32 -14.85 -23.88
CA THR A 178 8.56 -16.11 -23.98
C THR A 178 9.13 -17.23 -23.09
N TYR A 179 10.23 -16.97 -22.38
CA TYR A 179 10.84 -17.95 -21.49
C TYR A 179 9.99 -18.14 -20.22
N THR A 180 9.48 -19.37 -20.05
CA THR A 180 8.83 -19.79 -18.81
C THR A 180 9.88 -20.38 -17.87
N PRO A 181 10.11 -19.79 -16.68
CA PRO A 181 11.01 -20.36 -15.68
C PRO A 181 10.57 -21.79 -15.34
N LYS A 182 11.54 -22.70 -15.21
CA LYS A 182 11.25 -24.05 -14.68
C LYS A 182 10.72 -23.88 -13.26
N LYS A 183 9.56 -24.47 -12.97
CA LYS A 183 9.06 -24.52 -11.58
C LYS A 183 10.13 -25.24 -10.73
N PRO A 184 10.45 -24.74 -9.53
CA PRO A 184 11.30 -25.47 -8.60
C PRO A 184 10.68 -26.84 -8.39
N THR A 185 11.46 -27.89 -8.65
CA THR A 185 11.05 -29.24 -8.31
C THR A 185 10.83 -29.26 -6.81
N GLN A 186 9.63 -29.63 -6.35
CA GLN A 186 9.33 -29.78 -4.93
C GLN A 186 10.49 -30.51 -4.25
N VAL A 187 11.09 -29.90 -3.23
CA VAL A 187 12.13 -30.53 -2.43
C VAL A 187 11.47 -31.78 -1.83
N LYS A 188 11.88 -32.97 -2.29
CA LYS A 188 11.49 -34.21 -1.65
C LYS A 188 12.08 -34.15 -0.24
N LYS A 189 11.20 -34.15 0.77
CA LYS A 189 11.56 -34.28 2.18
C LYS A 189 12.34 -35.57 2.41
#